data_AF-A0A8S0HFZ7-F1
#
_entry.id   AF-A0A8S0HFZ7-F1
#
_cell.length_a   1.000
_cell.length_b   1.000
_cell.length_c   1.000
_cell.angle_alpha   90.00
_cell.angle_beta   90.00
_cell.angle_gamma   90.00
#
_symmetry.space_group_name_H-M   'P 1'
#
loop_
_entity.id
_entity.type
_entity.pdbx_description
1 polymer ?
#
loop_
_entity_poly.entity_id
_entity_poly.type
_entity_poly.pdbx_seq_one_letter_code
_entity_poly.pdbx_strand_id
1 'polypeptide(L)'
;MKFNDLFVSREEMFSMGIEESTGQYYLTFPVSLGVVDYEEYYAIERATFELFEQDLQAALAFVSRARKRELDALLIIKPGKNRGSAI
;
A
#
# COMPACT_ATOMS: atom_id res chain seq x y z
N MET A 1 -9.33 8.34 10.13
CA MET A 1 -8.09 7.56 10.13
C MET A 1 -6.94 8.51 9.91
N LYS A 2 -5.88 8.42 10.71
CA LYS A 2 -4.69 9.26 10.56
C LYS A 2 -3.55 8.34 10.15
N PHE A 3 -3.15 8.45 8.89
CA PHE A 3 -2.07 7.68 8.28
C PHE A 3 -0.79 8.51 8.38
N ASN A 4 0.26 7.94 8.95
CA ASN A 4 1.57 8.58 9.06
C ASN A 4 2.58 7.80 8.24
N ASP A 5 3.00 8.39 7.12
CA ASP A 5 3.98 7.79 6.22
C ASP A 5 5.37 7.86 6.87
N LEU A 6 5.98 6.71 7.07
CA LEU A 6 7.32 6.58 7.65
C LEU A 6 8.37 6.40 6.55
N PHE A 7 7.97 5.80 5.43
CA PHE A 7 8.82 5.52 4.28
C PHE A 7 8.09 5.86 2.99
N VAL A 8 8.78 6.54 2.06
CA VAL A 8 8.23 6.92 0.77
C VAL A 8 9.25 6.60 -0.32
N SER A 9 8.91 5.70 -1.23
CA SER A 9 9.69 5.43 -2.43
C SER A 9 9.04 6.10 -3.63
N ARG A 10 9.68 7.17 -4.12
CA ARG A 10 9.22 7.89 -5.31
C ARG A 10 9.58 7.16 -6.62
N GLU A 11 10.69 6.42 -6.61
CA GLU A 11 11.12 5.66 -7.80
C GLU A 11 10.15 4.52 -8.09
N GLU A 12 9.68 3.86 -7.02
CA GLU A 12 8.81 2.69 -7.12
C GLU A 12 7.33 3.02 -6.89
N MET A 13 7.03 4.30 -6.64
CA MET A 13 5.67 4.83 -6.46
C MET A 13 4.89 4.09 -5.37
N PHE A 14 5.44 3.98 -4.16
CA PHE A 14 4.73 3.46 -3.01
C PHE A 14 5.21 4.13 -1.71
N SER A 15 4.37 4.07 -0.68
CA SER A 15 4.68 4.55 0.67
C SER A 15 4.31 3.49 1.70
N MET A 16 4.94 3.54 2.86
CA MET A 16 4.63 2.66 3.99
C MET A 16 4.60 3.48 5.28
N GLY A 17 3.74 3.09 6.20
CA GLY A 17 3.54 3.86 7.40
C GLY A 17 2.74 3.11 8.46
N ILE A 18 2.29 3.88 9.45
CA ILE A 18 1.46 3.40 10.53
C ILE A 18 0.20 4.25 10.67
N GLU A 19 -0.94 3.60 10.81
CA GLU A 19 -2.19 4.26 11.16
C GLU A 19 -2.19 4.55 12.66
N GLU A 20 -2.10 5.83 13.05
CA GLU A 20 -1.94 6.23 14.46
C GLU A 20 -3.16 5.87 15.33
N SER A 21 -4.34 5.67 14.73
CA SER A 21 -5.57 5.37 15.48
C SER A 21 -5.65 3.92 15.95
N THR A 22 -5.11 2.98 15.16
CA THR A 22 -5.14 1.53 15.46
C THR A 22 -3.77 0.94 15.73
N GLY A 23 -2.69 1.66 15.40
CA GLY A 23 -1.33 1.12 15.37
C GLY A 23 -1.09 0.13 14.22
N GLN A 24 -2.00 0.05 13.25
CA GLN A 24 -1.89 -0.85 12.11
C GLN A 24 -0.86 -0.31 11.12
N TYR A 25 0.15 -1.12 10.79
CA TYR A 25 1.08 -0.80 9.71
C TYR A 25 0.38 -0.97 8.36
N TYR A 26 0.73 -0.11 7.42
CA TYR A 26 0.18 -0.15 6.07
C TYR A 26 1.24 0.06 5.00
N LEU A 27 0.93 -0.46 3.83
CA LEU A 27 1.58 -0.11 2.57
C LEU A 27 0.54 0.57 1.67
N THR A 28 0.93 1.64 0.99
CA THR A 28 0.09 2.37 0.06
C THR A 28 0.80 2.58 -1.28
N PHE A 29 0.03 2.62 -2.36
CA PHE A 29 0.50 3.02 -3.68
C PHE A 29 -0.63 3.74 -4.44
N PRO A 30 -0.29 4.66 -5.35
CA PRO A 30 -1.28 5.35 -6.15
C PRO A 30 -1.86 4.42 -7.23
N VAL A 31 -3.17 4.51 -7.40
CA VAL A 31 -3.96 3.78 -8.38
C VAL A 31 -4.77 4.78 -9.18
N SER A 32 -4.67 4.70 -10.51
CA SER A 32 -5.42 5.59 -11.38
C SER A 32 -6.71 4.92 -11.82
N LEU A 33 -7.83 5.59 -11.59
CA LEU A 33 -9.11 5.27 -12.22
C LEU A 33 -9.25 5.91 -13.60
N GLY A 34 -8.18 6.50 -14.16
CA GLY A 34 -8.18 7.26 -15.42
C GLY A 34 -8.80 8.65 -15.30
N VAL A 35 -9.74 8.85 -14.37
CA VAL A 35 -10.38 10.14 -14.06
C VAL A 35 -10.03 10.69 -12.68
N VAL A 36 -9.59 9.82 -11.76
CA VAL A 36 -9.15 10.18 -10.41
C VAL A 36 -8.04 9.24 -9.99
N ASP A 37 -6.98 9.79 -9.44
CA ASP A 37 -5.93 9.03 -8.78
C ASP A 37 -6.27 8.93 -7.29
N TYR A 38 -6.19 7.73 -6.75
CA TYR A 38 -6.44 7.45 -5.34
C TYR A 38 -5.40 6.49 -4.78
N GLU A 39 -5.27 6.45 -3.47
CA GLU A 39 -4.31 5.58 -2.80
C GLU A 39 -5.00 4.32 -2.26
N GLU A 40 -4.36 3.17 -2.47
CA GLU A 40 -4.82 1.90 -1.92
C GLU A 40 -4.01 1.48 -0.70
N TYR A 41 -4.65 1.44 0.46
CA TYR A 41 -4.02 1.08 1.72
C TYR A 41 -4.18 -0.41 2.01
N TYR A 42 -3.07 -1.12 2.10
CA TYR A 42 -2.97 -2.53 2.45
C TYR A 42 -2.44 -2.68 3.87
N ALA A 43 -3.13 -3.45 4.70
CA ALA A 43 -2.67 -3.80 6.03
C ALA A 43 -1.47 -4.75 5.92
N ILE A 44 -0.38 -4.38 6.58
CA ILE A 44 0.81 -5.20 6.70
C ILE A 44 1.15 -5.40 8.18
N GLU A 45 1.84 -6.48 8.50
CA GLU A 45 2.33 -6.69 9.86
C GLU A 45 3.61 -5.89 10.10
N ARG A 46 3.90 -5.59 11.37
CA ARG A 46 5.14 -4.91 11.74
C ARG A 46 6.39 -5.63 11.22
N ALA A 47 6.41 -6.96 11.31
CA ALA A 47 7.54 -7.75 10.81
C ALA A 47 7.72 -7.60 9.28
N THR A 48 6.62 -7.43 8.54
CA THR A 48 6.66 -7.17 7.10
C THR A 48 7.19 -5.76 6.82
N PHE A 49 6.80 -4.77 7.60
CA PHE A 49 7.33 -3.41 7.50
C PHE A 49 8.85 -3.38 7.75
N GLU A 50 9.31 -3.98 8.85
CA GLU A 50 10.74 -4.06 9.19
C GLU A 50 11.55 -4.82 8.11
N LEU A 51 10.96 -5.85 7.49
CA LEU A 51 11.57 -6.53 6.35
C LEU A 51 11.65 -5.62 5.12
N PHE A 52 10.59 -4.90 4.79
CA PHE A 52 10.54 -4.02 3.62
C PHE A 52 11.49 -2.82 3.74
N GLU A 53 11.73 -2.33 4.96
CA GLU A 53 12.76 -1.31 5.22
C GLU A 53 14.18 -1.82 4.93
N GLN A 54 14.46 -3.10 5.16
CA GLN A 54 15.77 -3.70 4.93
C GLN A 54 15.92 -4.27 3.51
N ASP A 55 14.83 -4.77 2.94
CA ASP A 55 14.77 -5.44 1.64
C ASP A 55 13.68 -4.81 0.76
N LEU A 56 14.12 -3.83 -0.03
CA LEU A 56 13.27 -3.15 -0.99
C LEU A 56 12.73 -4.11 -2.07
N GLN A 57 13.47 -5.17 -2.44
CA GLN A 57 12.96 -6.14 -3.43
C GLN A 57 11.77 -6.92 -2.87
N ALA A 58 11.79 -7.28 -1.58
CA ALA A 58 10.65 -7.90 -0.94
C ALA A 58 9.41 -6.99 -0.95
N ALA A 59 9.61 -5.69 -0.70
CA ALA A 59 8.54 -4.69 -0.80
C ALA A 59 7.97 -4.62 -2.23
N LEU A 60 8.84 -4.60 -3.24
CA LEU A 60 8.44 -4.58 -4.65
C LEU A 60 7.68 -5.82 -5.08
N ALA A 61 8.09 -7.00 -4.62
CA ALA A 61 7.36 -8.22 -4.88
C ALA A 61 5.95 -8.14 -4.29
N PHE A 62 5.80 -7.58 -3.08
CA PHE A 62 4.49 -7.35 -2.47
C PHE A 62 3.65 -6.33 -3.26
N VAL A 63 4.22 -5.17 -3.60
CA VAL A 63 3.55 -4.13 -4.41
C VAL A 63 3.10 -4.71 -5.75
N SER A 64 3.95 -5.47 -6.44
CA SER A 64 3.61 -6.10 -7.72
C SER A 64 2.40 -7.04 -7.59
N ARG A 65 2.33 -7.85 -6.53
CA ARG A 65 1.18 -8.73 -6.23
C ARG A 65 -0.07 -7.91 -5.86
N ALA A 66 0.10 -6.83 -5.11
CA ALA A 66 -0.99 -5.93 -4.75
C ALA A 66 -1.58 -5.22 -5.98
N ARG A 67 -0.73 -4.75 -6.91
CA ARG A 67 -1.14 -4.17 -8.21
C ARG A 67 -1.90 -5.17 -9.09
N LYS A 68 -1.58 -6.47 -8.97
CA LYS A 68 -2.31 -7.58 -9.62
C LYS A 68 -3.61 -7.98 -8.90
N ARG A 69 -3.98 -7.29 -7.81
CA ARG A 69 -5.18 -7.56 -7.00
C ARG A 69 -5.15 -8.91 -6.28
N GLU A 70 -3.96 -9.52 -6.13
CA GLU A 70 -3.81 -10.81 -5.46
C GLU A 70 -3.87 -10.71 -3.93
N LEU A 71 -3.71 -9.48 -3.40
CA LEU A 71 -3.65 -9.19 -1.97
C LEU A 71 -4.88 -8.41 -1.48
N ASP A 72 -5.96 -8.44 -2.23
CA ASP A 72 -7.19 -7.67 -1.94
C ASP A 72 -7.81 -7.99 -0.58
N ALA A 73 -7.54 -9.18 -0.05
CA ALA A 73 -7.96 -9.56 1.31
C ALA A 73 -7.35 -8.67 2.41
N LEU A 74 -6.22 -8.02 2.13
CA LEU A 74 -5.50 -7.15 3.07
C LEU A 74 -5.87 -5.66 2.92
N LEU A 75 -6.77 -5.31 2.00
CA LEU A 75 -7.19 -3.91 1.83
C LEU A 75 -7.89 -3.37 3.08
N ILE A 76 -7.33 -2.29 3.63
CA ILE A 76 -7.93 -1.53 4.73
C ILE A 76 -9.18 -0.82 4.22
N ILE A 77 -9.07 -0.20 3.05
CA ILE A 77 -10.18 0.50 2.39
C ILE A 77 -10.65 -0.36 1.22
N LYS A 78 -11.85 -0.94 1.35
CA LYS A 78 -12.43 -1.73 0.27
C LYS A 78 -12.77 -0.81 -0.91
N PRO A 79 -12.24 -1.10 -2.11
CA PRO A 79 -12.52 -0.31 -3.29
C PRO A 79 -14.00 -0.46 -3.70
N GLY A 80 -14.54 0.58 -4.31
CA GLY A 80 -15.90 0.55 -4.88
C GLY A 80 -16.00 -0.36 -6.11
N LYS A 81 -17.22 -0.47 -6.68
CA LYS A 81 -17.50 -1.31 -7.87
C LYS A 81 -16.62 -1.00 -9.10
N ASN A 82 -16.15 0.23 -9.25
CA ASN A 82 -15.21 0.62 -10.30
C ASN A 82 -13.83 0.86 -9.68
N ARG A 83 -13.03 -0.19 -9.64
CA ARG A 83 -11.64 -0.15 -9.16
C ARG A 83 -10.71 0.03 -10.36
N GLY A 84 -9.87 1.06 -10.31
CA GLY A 84 -9.00 1.49 -11.40
C GLY A 84 -7.84 0.53 -11.68
N SER A 85 -6.88 1.00 -12.46
CA SER A 85 -5.63 0.29 -12.75
C SER A 85 -4.50 0.89 -11.94
N ALA A 86 -3.66 0.05 -11.34
CA ALA A 86 -2.46 0.52 -10.67
C ALA A 86 -1.55 1.27 -11.66
N ILE A 87 -0.93 2.36 -11.21
CA ILE A 87 -0.01 3.20 -12.00
C ILE A 87 1.40 2.63 -11.93
#